data_AF-A0A1I4G9D0-F1
#
_entry.id   AF-A0A1I4G9D0-F1
#
_cell.length_a   1.000
_cell.length_b   1.000
_cell.length_c   1.000
_cell.angle_alpha   90.00
_cell.angle_beta   90.00
_cell.angle_gamma   90.00
#
_symmetry.space_group_name_H-M   'P 1'
#
loop_
_entity.id
_entity.type
_entity.pdbx_description
1 polymer ?
#
loop_
_entity_poly.entity_id
_entity_poly.type
_entity_poly.pdbx_seq_one_letter_code
_entity_poly.pdbx_strand_id
1 'polypeptide(L)'
;MTIYKYKKYIKIVTILVTIVSCFYISSGNVLAIDKEKVTFNISATQEGGPAASSNIVYENVQMAYENIMKGTIPDDLEKTVLWNAALSDNQQFIELGSGLKLGKGITHDSAEAKKIIQILFQSNFEIFQFLNGTPRESMSDMKSFLTDENGQGSAQIEKGLLAVISNSTIINLVDLNENNQNISVDLDGTNSGVSLEFIGVSENSKNKVGTYVLENNQKISYKITVSKELLKDGEQVLSILTPSNVIIDSSSVPLEKKSVLPPIIPENYYQGLAVTSDNYELLKPQIFSLTSEKLKSTFSNENYYTLPQSDEDIVVTGELSVSPIVTEEVNFLFTTIPLTAQLNLHSFNMQDGSNVKQPSTFQITAQVGEGTTAASALAAPLSSAGINFVLIDGEENKLVRDAQYVLGKKEDNKYYISSRSGWKEVKQKDLTQLNPDDYTVMSGGNIYNLGESEGIPMAVNPQNWNRDFQAIQSKNQSLLGIRGLGQGNQYFLMQVKAPSGYNKIDKPYYFTVHNDKDNTQISRNSDSIGFAQSQAVGLNGQIPGYIAGTNEFNILSVTSNTDSLKVNVKNSIIFPIALIILVIVIIGVFLIWRF
;
A
#
# COMPACT_ATOMS: atom_id res chain seq x y z
N MET A 1 -12.07 -60.92 66.46
CA MET A 1 -13.23 -60.16 65.94
C MET A 1 -12.75 -58.73 65.78
N THR A 2 -12.06 -58.36 64.70
CA THR A 2 -12.63 -57.83 63.45
C THR A 2 -11.51 -57.72 62.39
N ILE A 3 -11.07 -58.84 61.78
CA ILE A 3 -10.24 -58.84 60.55
C ILE A 3 -10.74 -59.98 59.63
N TYR A 4 -12.06 -60.15 59.56
CA TYR A 4 -12.73 -61.14 58.70
C TYR A 4 -13.82 -60.49 57.82
N LYS A 5 -13.67 -59.19 57.54
CA LYS A 5 -14.58 -58.41 56.67
C LYS A 5 -13.92 -57.79 55.43
N TYR A 6 -12.65 -58.06 55.15
CA TYR A 6 -11.93 -57.51 53.98
C TYR A 6 -11.62 -58.51 52.85
N LYS A 7 -11.93 -59.80 53.00
CA LYS A 7 -11.71 -60.79 51.93
C LYS A 7 -12.67 -60.65 50.74
N LYS A 8 -13.87 -60.06 50.94
CA LYS A 8 -14.86 -59.84 49.87
C LYS A 8 -14.57 -58.57 49.05
N TYR A 9 -13.97 -57.55 49.67
CA TYR A 9 -13.54 -56.33 48.98
C TYR A 9 -12.27 -56.54 48.15
N ILE A 10 -11.34 -57.40 48.59
CA ILE A 10 -10.14 -57.72 47.82
C ILE A 10 -10.51 -58.35 46.47
N LYS A 11 -11.47 -59.28 46.40
CA LYS A 11 -11.93 -59.86 45.12
C LYS A 11 -12.62 -58.85 44.19
N ILE A 12 -13.37 -57.88 44.74
CA ILE A 12 -14.02 -56.84 43.95
C ILE A 12 -12.99 -55.82 43.43
N VAL A 13 -11.99 -55.47 44.24
CA VAL A 13 -10.89 -54.59 43.83
C VAL A 13 -10.00 -55.27 42.79
N THR A 14 -9.75 -56.58 42.88
CA THR A 14 -9.00 -57.27 41.81
C THR A 14 -9.79 -57.30 40.50
N ILE A 15 -11.10 -57.54 40.53
CA ILE A 15 -11.94 -57.50 39.31
C ILE A 15 -12.03 -56.08 38.73
N LEU A 16 -12.11 -55.04 39.57
CA LEU A 16 -12.11 -53.65 39.10
C LEU A 16 -10.76 -53.25 38.49
N VAL A 17 -9.65 -53.69 39.07
CA VAL A 17 -8.31 -53.47 38.50
C VAL A 17 -8.14 -54.23 37.20
N THR A 18 -8.65 -55.46 37.05
CA THR A 18 -8.60 -56.18 35.77
C THR A 18 -9.51 -55.53 34.71
N ILE A 19 -10.67 -54.98 35.08
CA ILE A 19 -11.56 -54.26 34.13
C ILE A 19 -10.94 -52.92 33.72
N VAL A 20 -10.27 -52.20 34.63
CA VAL A 20 -9.54 -50.96 34.29
C VAL A 20 -8.29 -51.25 33.44
N SER A 21 -7.62 -52.40 33.64
CA SER A 21 -6.52 -52.86 32.79
C SER A 21 -6.95 -53.35 31.40
N CYS A 22 -8.20 -53.82 31.25
CA CYS A 22 -8.75 -54.24 29.95
C CYS A 22 -9.35 -53.08 29.13
N PHE A 23 -9.53 -51.88 29.70
CA PHE A 23 -9.94 -50.68 28.97
C PHE A 23 -8.76 -49.81 28.50
N TYR A 24 -7.52 -50.28 28.65
CA TYR A 24 -6.30 -49.60 28.20
C TYR A 24 -5.71 -50.22 26.91
N ILE A 25 -6.54 -50.77 26.01
CA ILE A 25 -6.12 -51.02 24.61
C ILE A 25 -7.32 -50.81 23.69
N SER A 26 -7.44 -49.60 23.15
CA SER A 26 -7.86 -49.29 21.75
C SER A 26 -8.21 -47.81 21.59
N SER A 27 -7.28 -46.92 21.95
CA SER A 27 -7.07 -45.75 21.09
C SER A 27 -5.90 -46.13 20.21
N GLY A 28 -6.21 -46.49 18.96
CA GLY A 28 -5.19 -46.55 17.91
C GLY A 28 -4.57 -45.16 17.83
N ASN A 29 -3.46 -44.96 18.53
CA ASN A 29 -2.49 -43.98 18.11
C ASN A 29 -2.10 -44.44 16.71
N VAL A 30 -2.67 -43.78 15.71
CA VAL A 30 -2.07 -43.69 14.39
C VAL A 30 -0.62 -43.32 14.67
N LEU A 31 0.28 -44.25 14.36
CA LEU A 31 1.71 -44.01 14.37
C LEU A 31 1.91 -42.71 13.60
N ALA A 32 2.25 -41.64 14.32
CA ALA A 32 2.83 -40.47 13.69
C ALA A 32 4.11 -40.99 13.05
N ILE A 33 4.06 -41.20 11.73
CA ILE A 33 5.24 -41.43 10.93
C ILE A 33 6.13 -40.23 11.23
N ASP A 34 7.25 -40.46 11.89
CA ASP A 34 8.24 -39.44 12.17
C ASP A 34 8.76 -38.98 10.79
N LYS A 35 8.15 -37.92 10.25
CA LYS A 35 8.46 -37.42 8.91
C LYS A 35 9.86 -36.81 9.00
N GLU A 36 10.80 -37.35 8.23
CA GLU A 36 12.17 -36.87 8.18
C GLU A 36 12.18 -35.37 7.86
N LYS A 37 12.72 -34.56 8.78
CA LYS A 37 12.87 -33.11 8.61
C LYS A 37 14.18 -32.81 7.92
N VAL A 38 14.13 -31.88 6.97
CA VAL A 38 15.29 -31.33 6.27
C VAL A 38 15.39 -29.84 6.52
N THR A 39 16.61 -29.33 6.52
CA THR A 39 16.90 -27.90 6.47
C THR A 39 16.91 -27.46 5.01
N PHE A 40 16.30 -26.32 4.70
CA PHE A 40 16.45 -25.66 3.41
C PHE A 40 16.95 -24.23 3.63
N ASN A 41 17.70 -23.73 2.65
CA ASN A 41 18.23 -22.36 2.66
C ASN A 41 17.59 -21.60 1.51
N ILE A 42 17.08 -20.40 1.78
CA ILE A 42 16.53 -19.49 0.80
C ILE A 42 17.50 -18.36 0.54
N SER A 43 17.71 -18.04 -0.74
CA SER A 43 18.25 -16.77 -1.20
C SER A 43 17.16 -16.02 -1.94
N ALA A 44 16.65 -14.96 -1.31
CA ALA A 44 15.56 -14.15 -1.80
C ALA A 44 16.09 -12.86 -2.44
N THR A 45 15.58 -12.56 -3.63
CA THR A 45 15.78 -11.27 -4.29
C THR A 45 14.47 -10.50 -4.40
N GLN A 46 14.57 -9.18 -4.40
CA GLN A 46 13.46 -8.27 -4.63
C GLN A 46 14.02 -7.02 -5.33
N GLU A 47 13.36 -6.57 -6.39
CA GLU A 47 13.75 -5.46 -7.26
C GLU A 47 15.20 -5.56 -7.77
N GLY A 48 15.65 -6.79 -8.06
CA GLY A 48 17.00 -7.07 -8.54
C GLY A 48 18.12 -6.97 -7.48
N GLY A 49 17.77 -6.68 -6.22
CA GLY A 49 18.68 -6.68 -5.07
C GLY A 49 18.37 -7.81 -4.06
N PRO A 50 19.20 -8.00 -3.02
CA PRO A 50 18.89 -8.91 -1.93
C PRO A 50 17.63 -8.45 -1.17
N ALA A 51 16.67 -9.35 -0.98
CA ALA A 51 15.43 -9.05 -0.27
C ALA A 51 15.68 -9.06 1.26
N ALA A 52 16.19 -7.96 1.81
CA ALA A 52 16.56 -7.88 3.22
C ALA A 52 15.34 -7.77 4.15
N SER A 53 15.40 -8.40 5.33
CA SER A 53 14.34 -8.37 6.35
C SER A 53 12.94 -8.73 5.84
N SER A 54 12.88 -9.54 4.78
CA SER A 54 11.64 -9.96 4.13
C SER A 54 11.08 -11.17 4.84
N ASN A 55 9.77 -11.15 5.10
CA ASN A 55 9.07 -12.27 5.73
C ASN A 55 8.73 -13.34 4.70
N ILE A 56 9.38 -14.50 4.81
CA ILE A 56 9.12 -15.64 3.96
C ILE A 56 8.23 -16.62 4.71
N VAL A 57 7.03 -16.83 4.19
CA VAL A 57 6.08 -17.82 4.70
C VAL A 57 6.29 -19.13 3.93
N TYR A 58 6.18 -20.27 4.60
CA TYR A 58 6.39 -21.56 3.96
C TYR A 58 5.53 -22.66 4.58
N GLU A 59 5.11 -23.60 3.73
CA GLU A 59 4.27 -24.73 4.13
C GLU A 59 4.63 -25.99 3.34
N ASN A 60 4.60 -27.16 3.98
CA ASN A 60 4.73 -28.44 3.28
C ASN A 60 3.35 -28.80 2.74
N VAL A 61 3.23 -28.87 1.41
CA VAL A 61 1.98 -29.11 0.69
C VAL A 61 1.94 -30.50 0.05
N GLN A 62 2.83 -31.39 0.47
CA GLN A 62 3.00 -32.73 -0.09
C GLN A 62 1.71 -33.55 -0.03
N MET A 63 0.95 -33.43 1.06
CA MET A 63 -0.25 -34.24 1.24
C MET A 63 -1.39 -33.75 0.34
N ALA A 64 -1.58 -32.44 0.20
CA ALA A 64 -2.49 -31.87 -0.78
C ALA A 64 -2.10 -32.29 -2.20
N TYR A 65 -0.81 -32.18 -2.55
CA TYR A 65 -0.29 -32.60 -3.84
C TYR A 65 -0.63 -34.05 -4.17
N GLU A 66 -0.36 -34.98 -3.24
CA GLU A 66 -0.67 -36.39 -3.44
C GLU A 66 -2.16 -36.68 -3.53
N ASN A 67 -2.98 -36.00 -2.72
CA ASN A 67 -4.43 -36.14 -2.74
C ASN A 67 -5.00 -35.70 -4.10
N ILE A 68 -4.53 -34.58 -4.64
CA ILE A 68 -4.94 -34.07 -5.94
C ILE A 68 -4.48 -35.00 -7.08
N MET A 69 -3.22 -35.43 -7.08
CA MET A 69 -2.69 -36.39 -8.07
C MET A 69 -3.52 -37.68 -8.12
N LYS A 70 -3.91 -38.20 -6.94
CA LYS A 70 -4.64 -39.47 -6.81
C LYS A 70 -6.16 -39.31 -6.91
N GLY A 71 -6.69 -38.09 -6.99
CA GLY A 71 -8.13 -37.81 -6.93
C GLY A 71 -8.78 -38.19 -5.60
N THR A 72 -8.03 -38.12 -4.50
CA THR A 72 -8.50 -38.43 -3.15
C THR A 72 -9.08 -37.17 -2.50
N ILE A 73 -10.35 -37.23 -2.10
CA ILE A 73 -10.98 -36.21 -1.25
C ILE A 73 -11.11 -36.79 0.16
N PRO A 74 -10.54 -36.14 1.19
CA PRO A 74 -10.67 -36.57 2.57
C PRO A 74 -12.14 -36.69 3.02
N ASP A 75 -12.47 -37.77 3.74
CA ASP A 75 -13.84 -38.06 4.19
C ASP A 75 -14.43 -36.98 5.10
N ASP A 76 -13.57 -36.28 5.84
CA ASP A 76 -13.94 -35.18 6.72
C ASP A 76 -14.24 -33.90 5.93
N LEU A 77 -13.52 -33.64 4.83
CA LEU A 77 -13.83 -32.58 3.87
C LEU A 77 -15.15 -32.84 3.15
N GLU A 78 -15.35 -34.05 2.61
CA GLU A 78 -16.52 -34.42 1.80
C GLU A 78 -17.84 -34.26 2.57
N LYS A 79 -17.80 -34.32 3.91
CA LYS A 79 -18.95 -34.17 4.81
C LYS A 79 -19.20 -32.71 5.25
N THR A 80 -18.35 -31.77 4.88
CA THR A 80 -18.50 -30.37 5.28
C THR A 80 -19.56 -29.64 4.44
N VAL A 81 -20.12 -28.57 5.02
CA VAL A 81 -20.96 -27.62 4.27
C VAL A 81 -20.13 -26.87 3.22
N LEU A 82 -18.84 -26.61 3.52
CA LEU A 82 -17.88 -25.97 2.62
C LEU A 82 -17.73 -26.74 1.30
N TRP A 83 -17.51 -28.06 1.37
CA TRP A 83 -17.41 -28.91 0.18
C TRP A 83 -18.69 -28.85 -0.66
N ASN A 84 -19.86 -29.05 -0.03
CA ASN A 84 -21.13 -29.04 -0.75
C ASN A 84 -21.46 -27.68 -1.40
N ALA A 85 -21.05 -26.57 -0.77
CA ALA A 85 -21.25 -25.23 -1.31
C ALA A 85 -20.31 -24.89 -2.48
N ALA A 86 -19.17 -25.56 -2.58
CA ALA A 86 -18.19 -25.36 -3.65
C ALA A 86 -18.46 -26.22 -4.89
N LEU A 87 -19.32 -27.23 -4.80
CA LEU A 87 -19.75 -28.03 -5.95
C LEU A 87 -20.63 -27.21 -6.89
N SER A 88 -20.42 -27.39 -8.20
CA SER A 88 -21.33 -26.83 -9.21
C SER A 88 -22.66 -27.58 -9.24
N ASP A 89 -23.77 -26.90 -9.58
CA ASP A 89 -25.12 -27.49 -9.62
C ASP A 89 -25.13 -28.83 -10.39
N ASN A 90 -25.56 -29.91 -9.71
CA ASN A 90 -25.62 -31.29 -10.22
C ASN A 90 -24.27 -31.96 -10.55
N GLN A 91 -23.13 -31.46 -10.07
CA GLN A 91 -21.82 -32.08 -10.26
C GLN A 91 -21.21 -32.60 -8.95
N GLN A 92 -20.35 -33.64 -9.04
CA GLN A 92 -19.61 -34.22 -7.90
C GLN A 92 -18.15 -33.74 -7.84
N PHE A 93 -17.85 -32.60 -8.47
CA PHE A 93 -16.53 -31.99 -8.50
C PHE A 93 -16.63 -30.47 -8.50
N ILE A 94 -15.53 -29.80 -8.16
CA ILE A 94 -15.32 -28.36 -8.22
C ILE A 94 -14.62 -28.04 -9.54
N GLU A 95 -15.22 -27.20 -10.38
CA GLU A 95 -14.59 -26.67 -11.59
C GLU A 95 -13.67 -25.51 -11.20
N LEU A 96 -12.39 -25.58 -11.57
CA LEU A 96 -11.37 -24.61 -11.17
C LEU A 96 -10.94 -23.68 -12.32
N GLY A 97 -11.55 -23.81 -13.50
CA GLY A 97 -11.17 -23.09 -14.72
C GLY A 97 -10.15 -23.86 -15.58
N SER A 98 -10.04 -23.49 -16.86
CA SER A 98 -9.06 -24.06 -17.81
C SER A 98 -9.07 -25.59 -17.93
N GLY A 99 -10.22 -26.22 -17.69
CA GLY A 99 -10.40 -27.69 -17.71
C GLY A 99 -9.95 -28.41 -16.43
N LEU A 100 -9.41 -27.71 -15.43
CA LEU A 100 -9.00 -28.29 -14.15
C LEU A 100 -10.20 -28.52 -13.24
N LYS A 101 -10.22 -29.68 -12.59
CA LYS A 101 -11.35 -30.15 -11.78
C LYS A 101 -10.87 -30.81 -10.51
N LEU A 102 -11.44 -30.47 -9.36
CA LEU A 102 -11.17 -31.18 -8.11
C LEU A 102 -12.37 -32.05 -7.72
N GLY A 103 -12.19 -33.36 -7.66
CA GLY A 103 -13.27 -34.26 -7.27
C GLY A 103 -12.77 -35.67 -6.99
N LYS A 104 -13.62 -36.47 -6.35
CA LYS A 104 -13.30 -37.85 -5.99
C LYS A 104 -13.09 -38.69 -7.27
N GLY A 105 -11.93 -39.32 -7.38
CA GLY A 105 -11.52 -40.10 -8.55
C GLY A 105 -11.04 -39.28 -9.75
N ILE A 106 -10.97 -37.95 -9.66
CA ILE A 106 -10.40 -37.11 -10.71
C ILE A 106 -8.90 -36.94 -10.44
N THR A 107 -8.08 -37.58 -11.26
CA THR A 107 -6.61 -37.56 -11.14
C THR A 107 -6.01 -36.48 -12.03
N HIS A 108 -4.86 -35.96 -11.64
CA HIS A 108 -4.09 -34.93 -12.35
C HIS A 108 -2.64 -35.35 -12.52
N ASP A 109 -1.97 -34.79 -13.52
CA ASP A 109 -0.51 -34.87 -13.59
C ASP A 109 0.17 -33.91 -12.60
N SER A 110 1.50 -33.98 -12.50
CA SER A 110 2.27 -33.18 -11.53
C SER A 110 2.11 -31.67 -11.75
N ALA A 111 2.08 -31.23 -13.01
CA ALA A 111 1.97 -29.82 -13.34
C ALA A 111 0.55 -29.31 -13.03
N GLU A 112 -0.47 -30.09 -13.38
CA GLU A 112 -1.87 -29.81 -13.05
C GLU A 112 -2.10 -29.79 -11.54
N ALA A 113 -1.55 -30.75 -10.78
CA ALA A 113 -1.70 -30.81 -9.34
C ALA A 113 -1.05 -29.61 -8.62
N LYS A 114 0.14 -29.19 -9.07
CA LYS A 114 0.81 -27.96 -8.57
C LYS A 114 -0.04 -26.72 -8.85
N LYS A 115 -0.63 -26.60 -10.04
CA LYS A 115 -1.57 -25.52 -10.39
C LYS A 115 -2.82 -25.53 -9.50
N ILE A 116 -3.42 -26.68 -9.27
CA ILE A 116 -4.60 -26.82 -8.39
C ILE A 116 -4.28 -26.39 -6.96
N ILE A 117 -3.10 -26.72 -6.42
CA ILE A 117 -2.67 -26.24 -5.10
C ILE A 117 -2.65 -24.71 -5.06
N GLN A 118 -2.06 -24.05 -6.07
CA GLN A 118 -2.01 -22.58 -6.14
C GLN A 118 -3.41 -21.96 -6.22
N ILE A 119 -4.30 -22.53 -7.05
CA ILE A 119 -5.69 -22.08 -7.18
C ILE A 119 -6.40 -22.17 -5.83
N LEU A 120 -6.35 -23.32 -5.17
CA LEU A 120 -7.07 -23.56 -3.92
C LEU A 120 -6.49 -22.72 -2.79
N PHE A 121 -5.17 -22.54 -2.73
CA PHE A 121 -4.53 -21.67 -1.74
C PHE A 121 -5.08 -20.25 -1.78
N GLN A 122 -5.34 -19.71 -2.99
CA GLN A 122 -5.83 -18.34 -3.17
C GLN A 122 -7.35 -18.22 -3.07
N SER A 123 -8.08 -19.15 -3.69
CA SER A 123 -9.54 -19.02 -3.89
C SER A 123 -10.37 -19.79 -2.86
N ASN A 124 -9.82 -20.87 -2.30
CA ASN A 124 -10.52 -21.85 -1.47
C ASN A 124 -9.59 -22.41 -0.39
N PHE A 125 -8.96 -21.51 0.37
CA PHE A 125 -7.87 -21.83 1.28
C PHE A 125 -8.25 -22.92 2.30
N GLU A 126 -9.48 -22.89 2.81
CA GLU A 126 -9.97 -23.90 3.76
C GLU A 126 -10.03 -25.29 3.12
N ILE A 127 -10.54 -25.41 1.88
CA ILE A 127 -10.56 -26.69 1.13
C ILE A 127 -9.13 -27.19 0.91
N PHE A 128 -8.20 -26.30 0.57
CA PHE A 128 -6.78 -26.63 0.47
C PHE A 128 -6.23 -27.20 1.79
N GLN A 129 -6.52 -26.56 2.92
CA GLN A 129 -6.04 -27.00 4.24
C GLN A 129 -6.61 -28.36 4.64
N PHE A 130 -7.85 -28.66 4.27
CA PHE A 130 -8.40 -30.02 4.41
C PHE A 130 -7.63 -31.04 3.56
N LEU A 131 -7.37 -30.73 2.28
CA LEU A 131 -6.56 -31.60 1.42
C LEU A 131 -5.13 -31.78 1.95
N ASN A 132 -4.59 -30.76 2.61
CA ASN A 132 -3.27 -30.81 3.23
C ASN A 132 -3.28 -31.41 4.66
N GLY A 133 -4.46 -31.85 5.14
CA GLY A 133 -4.69 -32.49 6.44
C GLY A 133 -4.42 -31.63 7.66
N THR A 134 -4.52 -30.31 7.47
CA THR A 134 -4.37 -29.26 8.47
C THR A 134 -5.63 -28.37 8.50
N PRO A 135 -6.85 -28.93 8.58
CA PRO A 135 -8.11 -28.22 8.34
C PRO A 135 -8.47 -27.10 9.33
N ARG A 136 -7.65 -26.89 10.36
CA ARG A 136 -7.83 -25.83 11.36
C ARG A 136 -6.75 -24.75 11.29
N GLU A 137 -5.75 -24.92 10.42
CA GLU A 137 -4.70 -23.92 10.25
C GLU A 137 -5.24 -22.77 9.40
N SER A 138 -5.11 -21.57 9.91
CA SER A 138 -5.34 -20.32 9.20
C SER A 138 -4.05 -19.82 8.57
N MET A 139 -4.14 -18.85 7.65
CA MET A 139 -2.95 -18.22 7.06
C MET A 139 -2.00 -17.63 8.13
N SER A 140 -2.53 -17.18 9.27
CA SER A 140 -1.73 -16.67 10.39
C SER A 140 -0.98 -17.74 11.19
N ASP A 141 -1.35 -19.02 11.05
CA ASP A 141 -0.70 -20.13 11.75
C ASP A 141 0.52 -20.67 10.98
N MET A 142 0.73 -20.21 9.74
CA MET A 142 1.82 -20.66 8.89
C MET A 142 3.19 -20.27 9.43
N LYS A 143 4.15 -21.18 9.25
CA LYS A 143 5.54 -20.94 9.63
C LYS A 143 6.16 -19.88 8.72
N SER A 144 7.00 -19.06 9.32
CA SER A 144 7.73 -18.02 8.61
C SER A 144 9.09 -17.74 9.23
N PHE A 145 9.97 -17.11 8.44
CA PHE A 145 11.23 -16.56 8.92
C PHE A 145 11.54 -15.25 8.19
N LEU A 146 12.42 -14.44 8.77
CA LEU A 146 12.94 -13.23 8.16
C LEU A 146 14.29 -13.50 7.49
N THR A 147 14.49 -12.96 6.30
CA THR A 147 15.80 -12.94 5.63
C THR A 147 16.76 -11.94 6.28
N ASP A 148 18.06 -12.22 6.19
CA ASP A 148 19.13 -11.32 6.60
C ASP A 148 19.37 -10.18 5.60
N GLU A 149 20.37 -9.33 5.85
CA GLU A 149 20.75 -8.21 4.98
C GLU A 149 21.19 -8.61 3.56
N ASN A 150 21.56 -9.87 3.36
CA ASN A 150 21.94 -10.44 2.07
C ASN A 150 20.78 -11.23 1.44
N GLY A 151 19.56 -11.09 1.96
CA GLY A 151 18.38 -11.80 1.48
C GLY A 151 18.41 -13.30 1.77
N GLN A 152 19.21 -13.75 2.73
CA GLN A 152 19.37 -15.18 3.04
C GLN A 152 18.58 -15.58 4.29
N GLY A 153 18.05 -16.80 4.30
CA GLY A 153 17.43 -17.37 5.49
C GLY A 153 17.33 -18.89 5.42
N SER A 154 17.09 -19.54 6.56
CA SER A 154 17.05 -21.00 6.65
C SER A 154 15.93 -21.45 7.56
N ALA A 155 15.31 -22.57 7.21
CA ALA A 155 14.25 -23.17 8.00
C ALA A 155 14.27 -24.69 7.91
N GLN A 156 13.57 -25.35 8.84
CA GLN A 156 13.40 -26.79 8.87
C GLN A 156 11.95 -27.19 8.68
N ILE A 157 11.72 -28.16 7.80
CA ILE A 157 10.41 -28.71 7.50
C ILE A 157 10.53 -30.16 7.03
N GLU A 158 9.43 -30.90 7.08
CA GLU A 158 9.33 -32.26 6.56
C GLU A 158 9.68 -32.32 5.07
N LYS A 159 10.32 -33.41 4.61
CA LYS A 159 10.55 -33.66 3.17
C LYS A 159 9.25 -33.65 2.37
N GLY A 160 9.35 -33.28 1.08
CA GLY A 160 8.24 -33.23 0.14
C GLY A 160 8.10 -31.87 -0.55
N LEU A 161 6.96 -31.65 -1.21
CA LEU A 161 6.68 -30.41 -1.93
C LEU A 161 6.50 -29.25 -0.95
N LEU A 162 7.37 -28.25 -1.04
CA LEU A 162 7.36 -27.01 -0.28
C LEU A 162 6.69 -25.90 -1.09
N ALA A 163 5.68 -25.26 -0.52
CA ALA A 163 5.21 -23.96 -0.99
C ALA A 163 5.99 -22.85 -0.30
N VAL A 164 6.59 -21.96 -1.10
CA VAL A 164 7.16 -20.69 -0.62
C VAL A 164 6.16 -19.59 -0.94
N ILE A 165 5.82 -18.80 0.07
CA ILE A 165 4.71 -17.86 0.06
C ILE A 165 5.22 -16.46 0.38
N SER A 166 4.80 -15.49 -0.44
CA SER A 166 5.03 -14.07 -0.23
C SER A 166 3.75 -13.30 -0.56
N ASN A 167 3.43 -12.26 0.22
CA ASN A 167 2.22 -11.45 0.06
C ASN A 167 0.93 -12.28 -0.08
N SER A 168 0.80 -13.34 0.72
CA SER A 168 -0.35 -14.27 0.70
C SER A 168 -0.55 -15.01 -0.63
N THR A 169 0.49 -15.15 -1.44
CA THR A 169 0.50 -15.93 -2.68
C THR A 169 1.65 -16.92 -2.70
N ILE A 170 1.43 -18.12 -3.25
CA ILE A 170 2.51 -19.09 -3.49
C ILE A 170 3.36 -18.57 -4.65
N ILE A 171 4.58 -18.16 -4.35
CA ILE A 171 5.56 -17.65 -5.34
C ILE A 171 6.46 -18.75 -5.90
N ASN A 172 6.58 -19.88 -5.20
CA ASN A 172 7.36 -21.02 -5.68
C ASN A 172 6.88 -22.35 -5.07
N LEU A 173 7.01 -23.45 -5.82
CA LEU A 173 6.73 -24.82 -5.38
C LEU A 173 7.96 -25.69 -5.64
N VAL A 174 8.62 -26.14 -4.58
CA VAL A 174 9.92 -26.81 -4.67
C VAL A 174 9.88 -28.18 -4.03
N ASP A 175 10.38 -29.20 -4.72
CA ASP A 175 10.53 -30.53 -4.17
C ASP A 175 11.76 -30.59 -3.24
N LEU A 176 11.52 -30.70 -1.92
CA LEU A 176 12.57 -30.84 -0.91
C LEU A 176 12.92 -32.32 -0.70
N ASN A 177 14.05 -32.73 -1.28
CA ASN A 177 14.52 -34.11 -1.25
C ASN A 177 15.80 -34.29 -0.41
N GLU A 178 16.57 -33.23 -0.23
CA GLU A 178 17.89 -33.25 0.39
C GLU A 178 17.99 -32.29 1.59
N ASN A 179 18.87 -32.60 2.54
CA ASN A 179 19.16 -31.70 3.66
C ASN A 179 20.13 -30.58 3.20
N ASN A 180 19.88 -29.35 3.64
CA ASN A 180 20.57 -28.12 3.23
C ASN A 180 20.37 -27.76 1.74
N GLN A 181 19.22 -28.11 1.15
CA GLN A 181 18.90 -27.74 -0.22
C GLN A 181 18.78 -26.21 -0.34
N ASN A 182 19.48 -25.62 -1.33
CA ASN A 182 19.43 -24.19 -1.59
C ASN A 182 18.33 -23.88 -2.60
N ILE A 183 17.52 -22.87 -2.29
CA ILE A 183 16.38 -22.41 -3.09
C ILE A 183 16.57 -20.93 -3.37
N SER A 184 16.51 -20.54 -4.65
CA SER A 184 16.45 -19.13 -5.03
C SER A 184 15.00 -18.76 -5.28
N VAL A 185 14.56 -17.65 -4.69
CA VAL A 185 13.22 -17.10 -4.91
C VAL A 185 13.33 -15.64 -5.26
N ASP A 186 12.59 -15.24 -6.28
CA ASP A 186 12.36 -13.84 -6.56
C ASP A 186 10.99 -13.47 -5.98
N LEU A 187 10.98 -12.55 -5.01
CA LEU A 187 9.75 -12.09 -4.38
C LEU A 187 8.90 -11.24 -5.34
N ASP A 188 9.47 -10.78 -6.45
CA ASP A 188 8.75 -10.06 -7.51
C ASP A 188 7.93 -11.00 -8.42
N GLY A 189 8.13 -12.32 -8.28
CA GLY A 189 7.40 -13.33 -9.05
C GLY A 189 7.95 -13.59 -10.45
N THR A 190 9.20 -13.20 -10.77
CA THR A 190 9.82 -13.39 -12.10
C THR A 190 9.96 -14.86 -12.55
N ASN A 191 9.89 -15.81 -11.63
CA ASN A 191 9.82 -17.24 -11.95
C ASN A 191 8.48 -17.67 -12.58
N SER A 192 7.50 -16.76 -12.68
CA SER A 192 6.21 -17.00 -13.34
C SER A 192 6.33 -17.04 -14.88
N GLY A 193 7.47 -16.62 -15.45
CA GLY A 193 7.62 -16.43 -16.88
C GLY A 193 7.11 -15.07 -17.38
N VAL A 194 6.69 -14.18 -16.49
CA VAL A 194 6.38 -12.77 -16.79
C VAL A 194 7.25 -11.87 -15.92
N SER A 195 7.75 -10.77 -16.49
CA SER A 195 8.38 -9.68 -15.73
C SER A 195 7.82 -8.33 -16.15
N LEU A 196 7.82 -7.38 -15.22
CA LEU A 196 7.38 -6.00 -15.44
C LEU A 196 8.35 -5.03 -14.75
N GLU A 197 8.98 -4.15 -15.54
CA GLU A 197 9.96 -3.18 -15.04
C GLU A 197 9.70 -1.77 -15.60
N PHE A 198 10.10 -0.74 -14.85
CA PHE A 198 10.15 0.64 -15.36
C PHE A 198 11.53 0.97 -15.90
N ILE A 199 11.56 1.62 -17.07
CA ILE A 199 12.79 1.97 -17.79
C ILE A 199 13.00 3.47 -17.77
N GLY A 200 14.26 3.88 -17.58
CA GLY A 200 14.67 5.29 -17.72
C GLY A 200 14.23 6.17 -16.56
N VAL A 201 13.73 5.58 -15.48
CA VAL A 201 13.38 6.30 -14.26
C VAL A 201 14.64 6.47 -13.39
N SER A 202 14.87 7.68 -12.90
CA SER A 202 16.07 8.00 -12.10
C SER A 202 16.04 7.28 -10.74
N GLU A 203 17.14 6.66 -10.34
CA GLU A 203 17.29 6.06 -9.01
C GLU A 203 17.08 7.08 -7.88
N ASN A 204 17.37 8.37 -8.11
CA ASN A 204 17.12 9.44 -7.13
C ASN A 204 15.62 9.68 -6.86
N SER A 205 14.75 9.15 -7.71
CA SER A 205 13.29 9.19 -7.48
C SER A 205 12.78 8.03 -6.63
N LYS A 206 13.59 6.99 -6.38
CA LYS A 206 13.22 5.91 -5.45
C LYS A 206 13.39 6.38 -4.01
N ASN A 207 12.45 5.97 -3.16
CA ASN A 207 12.62 6.08 -1.72
C ASN A 207 13.36 4.85 -1.16
N LYS A 208 13.58 4.83 0.16
CA LYS A 208 14.33 3.75 0.84
C LYS A 208 13.72 2.35 0.73
N VAL A 209 12.44 2.24 0.37
CA VAL A 209 11.71 0.97 0.26
C VAL A 209 11.41 0.58 -1.19
N GLY A 210 12.12 1.17 -2.17
CA GLY A 210 12.00 0.81 -3.60
C GLY A 210 10.87 1.50 -4.36
N THR A 211 10.00 2.27 -3.69
CA THR A 211 8.90 2.99 -4.36
C THR A 211 9.42 4.16 -5.17
N TYR A 212 9.01 4.26 -6.43
CA TYR A 212 9.27 5.44 -7.26
C TYR A 212 8.34 6.60 -6.89
N VAL A 213 8.91 7.71 -6.46
CA VAL A 213 8.20 8.94 -6.07
C VAL A 213 8.23 9.92 -7.23
N LEU A 214 7.18 9.87 -8.05
CA LEU A 214 7.08 10.55 -9.33
C LEU A 214 6.21 11.80 -9.24
N GLU A 215 6.45 12.69 -10.21
CA GLU A 215 5.61 13.85 -10.42
C GLU A 215 4.31 13.43 -11.14
N ASN A 216 3.17 14.04 -10.79
CA ASN A 216 1.92 13.77 -11.50
C ASN A 216 2.06 14.13 -12.99
N ASN A 217 1.46 13.33 -13.87
CA ASN A 217 1.58 13.40 -15.32
C ASN A 217 3.00 13.23 -15.86
N GLN A 218 3.98 12.86 -15.04
CA GLN A 218 5.28 12.42 -15.53
C GLN A 218 5.11 11.09 -16.27
N LYS A 219 5.54 11.09 -17.52
CA LYS A 219 5.61 9.86 -18.32
C LYS A 219 6.77 9.00 -17.86
N ILE A 220 6.52 7.72 -17.68
CA ILE A 220 7.53 6.70 -17.42
C ILE A 220 7.36 5.57 -18.44
N SER A 221 8.48 5.03 -18.90
CA SER A 221 8.45 3.87 -19.79
C SER A 221 8.34 2.59 -18.97
N TYR A 222 7.57 1.63 -19.46
CA TYR A 222 7.51 0.28 -18.91
C TYR A 222 7.94 -0.76 -19.94
N LYS A 223 8.39 -1.91 -19.45
CA LYS A 223 8.67 -3.10 -20.26
C LYS A 223 8.14 -4.34 -19.55
N ILE A 224 7.37 -5.11 -20.29
CA ILE A 224 6.86 -6.42 -19.91
C ILE A 224 7.58 -7.45 -20.77
N THR A 225 8.17 -8.46 -20.14
CA THR A 225 8.74 -9.61 -20.85
C THR A 225 7.90 -10.83 -20.55
N VAL A 226 7.41 -11.51 -21.59
CA VAL A 226 6.66 -12.76 -21.48
C VAL A 226 7.51 -13.87 -22.07
N SER A 227 7.85 -14.85 -21.23
CA SER A 227 8.65 -16.01 -21.59
C SER A 227 7.94 -16.84 -22.65
N LYS A 228 8.70 -17.30 -23.64
CA LYS A 228 8.24 -18.27 -24.63
C LYS A 228 7.60 -19.52 -24.02
N GLU A 229 7.98 -19.92 -22.81
CA GLU A 229 7.42 -21.10 -22.15
C GLU A 229 5.92 -20.95 -21.86
N LEU A 230 5.43 -19.71 -21.72
CA LEU A 230 4.00 -19.42 -21.58
C LEU A 230 3.25 -19.37 -22.93
N LEU A 231 3.97 -19.30 -24.05
CA LEU A 231 3.42 -19.00 -25.38
C LEU A 231 3.32 -20.23 -26.29
N LYS A 232 3.70 -21.41 -25.80
CA LYS A 232 3.68 -22.66 -26.57
C LYS A 232 2.27 -23.25 -26.70
N ASP A 233 1.44 -23.10 -25.68
CA ASP A 233 0.15 -23.76 -25.58
C ASP A 233 -1.00 -22.76 -25.75
N GLY A 234 -1.50 -22.65 -26.98
CA GLY A 234 -2.65 -21.80 -27.34
C GLY A 234 -2.38 -20.29 -27.34
N GLU A 235 -3.39 -19.52 -27.74
CA GLU A 235 -3.37 -18.06 -27.60
C GLU A 235 -3.50 -17.69 -26.11
N GLN A 236 -2.63 -16.81 -25.64
CA GLN A 236 -2.65 -16.30 -24.26
C GLN A 236 -3.10 -14.85 -24.25
N VAL A 237 -3.70 -14.40 -23.15
CA VAL A 237 -4.05 -12.98 -22.96
C VAL A 237 -3.08 -12.35 -21.99
N LEU A 238 -2.42 -11.28 -22.41
CA LEU A 238 -1.73 -10.35 -21.52
C LEU A 238 -2.75 -9.36 -20.97
N SER A 239 -2.87 -9.25 -19.65
CA SER A 239 -3.66 -8.22 -18.96
C SER A 239 -2.74 -7.34 -18.12
N ILE A 240 -2.79 -6.03 -18.35
CA ILE A 240 -2.10 -5.01 -17.54
C ILE A 240 -3.15 -4.35 -16.65
N LEU A 241 -3.12 -4.71 -15.37
CA LEU A 241 -4.00 -4.17 -14.34
C LEU A 241 -3.40 -2.89 -13.80
N THR A 242 -4.14 -1.79 -13.97
CA THR A 242 -3.71 -0.44 -13.58
C THR A 242 -4.74 0.18 -12.64
N PRO A 243 -4.35 0.80 -11.52
CA PRO A 243 -5.25 1.61 -10.72
C PRO A 243 -5.86 2.74 -11.57
N SER A 244 -7.00 3.28 -11.15
CA SER A 244 -7.73 4.34 -11.88
C SER A 244 -6.86 5.53 -12.30
N ASN A 245 -5.98 5.98 -11.40
CA ASN A 245 -5.11 7.13 -11.61
C ASN A 245 -3.87 6.81 -12.45
N VAL A 246 -3.66 5.56 -12.84
CA VAL A 246 -2.56 5.16 -13.73
C VAL A 246 -3.11 5.05 -15.15
N ILE A 247 -2.57 5.84 -16.06
CA ILE A 247 -2.97 5.89 -17.47
C ILE A 247 -1.86 5.28 -18.31
N ILE A 248 -2.19 4.29 -19.15
CA ILE A 248 -1.29 3.84 -20.21
C ILE A 248 -1.36 4.86 -21.35
N ASP A 249 -0.31 5.65 -21.53
CA ASP A 249 -0.19 6.70 -22.54
C ASP A 249 0.09 6.12 -23.93
N SER A 250 0.86 5.03 -24.00
CA SER A 250 1.16 4.33 -25.23
C SER A 250 1.62 2.90 -24.96
N SER A 251 1.51 2.04 -25.98
CA SER A 251 1.98 0.65 -25.94
C SER A 251 2.46 0.23 -27.33
N SER A 252 3.45 -0.65 -27.37
CA SER A 252 3.96 -1.27 -28.59
C SER A 252 2.97 -2.27 -29.21
N VAL A 253 1.96 -2.68 -28.44
CA VAL A 253 0.85 -3.52 -28.89
C VAL A 253 -0.48 -2.79 -28.70
N PRO A 254 -1.50 -3.04 -29.56
CA PRO A 254 -2.80 -2.40 -29.45
C PRO A 254 -3.58 -2.99 -28.27
N LEU A 255 -3.53 -2.33 -27.11
CA LEU A 255 -4.26 -2.74 -25.92
C LEU A 255 -5.74 -2.37 -26.04
N GLU A 256 -6.61 -3.30 -25.68
CA GLU A 256 -8.04 -3.05 -25.47
C GLU A 256 -8.28 -2.74 -23.98
N LYS A 257 -9.10 -1.72 -23.69
CA LYS A 257 -9.38 -1.28 -22.32
C LYS A 257 -10.75 -1.78 -21.86
N LYS A 258 -10.78 -2.43 -20.70
CA LYS A 258 -11.99 -2.85 -20.00
C LYS A 258 -11.96 -2.30 -18.57
N SER A 259 -13.02 -1.60 -18.17
CA SER A 259 -13.19 -1.18 -16.79
C SER A 259 -13.62 -2.38 -15.94
N VAL A 260 -12.94 -2.60 -14.82
CA VAL A 260 -13.31 -3.63 -13.84
C VAL A 260 -14.27 -3.05 -12.78
N LEU A 261 -14.79 -1.83 -12.98
CA LEU A 261 -15.82 -1.26 -12.11
C LEU A 261 -17.12 -2.07 -12.20
N PRO A 262 -17.81 -2.28 -11.06
CA PRO A 262 -19.15 -2.82 -11.10
C PRO A 262 -20.07 -1.84 -11.85
N PRO A 263 -21.01 -2.32 -12.68
CA PRO A 263 -21.95 -1.46 -13.42
C PRO A 263 -22.81 -0.57 -12.51
N ILE A 264 -22.99 -1.01 -11.26
CA ILE A 264 -23.74 -0.34 -10.19
C ILE A 264 -22.87 -0.39 -8.93
N ILE A 265 -22.64 0.76 -8.30
CA ILE A 265 -21.91 0.90 -7.04
C ILE A 265 -22.78 0.35 -5.88
N PRO A 266 -22.35 -0.71 -5.18
CA PRO A 266 -23.06 -1.24 -4.03
C PRO A 266 -22.88 -0.37 -2.76
N GLU A 267 -23.79 -0.54 -1.80
CA GLU A 267 -23.84 0.23 -0.54
C GLU A 267 -22.56 0.14 0.29
N ASN A 268 -21.80 -0.96 0.18
CA ASN A 268 -20.53 -1.13 0.88
C ASN A 268 -19.46 -0.08 0.49
N TYR A 269 -19.60 0.63 -0.63
CA TYR A 269 -18.69 1.71 -1.03
C TYR A 269 -18.93 3.02 -0.26
N TYR A 270 -20.07 3.17 0.41
CA TYR A 270 -20.44 4.35 1.21
C TYR A 270 -21.07 3.94 2.55
N GLN A 271 -20.67 2.78 3.08
CA GLN A 271 -21.19 2.21 4.31
C GLN A 271 -21.04 3.17 5.49
N GLY A 272 -22.09 3.27 6.32
CA GLY A 272 -22.13 4.17 7.48
C GLY A 272 -22.95 5.44 7.24
N LEU A 273 -23.40 5.68 6.00
CA LEU A 273 -24.39 6.70 5.67
C LEU A 273 -25.76 6.04 5.46
N ALA A 274 -26.76 6.40 6.26
CA ALA A 274 -28.14 5.98 6.06
C ALA A 274 -28.78 6.82 4.94
N VAL A 275 -28.46 6.50 3.68
CA VAL A 275 -28.93 7.27 2.51
C VAL A 275 -30.38 6.92 2.21
N THR A 276 -31.24 7.94 2.19
CA THR A 276 -32.65 7.86 1.77
C THR A 276 -32.91 8.88 0.68
N SER A 277 -34.07 8.78 0.00
CA SER A 277 -34.51 9.81 -0.96
C SER A 277 -34.51 11.22 -0.37
N ASP A 278 -34.79 11.34 0.93
CA ASP A 278 -35.06 12.62 1.59
C ASP A 278 -33.78 13.31 2.07
N ASN A 279 -32.70 12.55 2.32
CA ASN A 279 -31.44 13.10 2.83
C ASN A 279 -30.28 13.02 1.81
N TYR A 280 -30.51 12.44 0.63
CA TYR A 280 -29.48 12.24 -0.39
C TYR A 280 -28.73 13.54 -0.74
N GLU A 281 -29.43 14.63 -1.04
CA GLU A 281 -28.78 15.89 -1.45
C GLU A 281 -27.85 16.45 -0.36
N LEU A 282 -28.20 16.23 0.91
CA LEU A 282 -27.37 16.64 2.04
C LEU A 282 -26.12 15.75 2.19
N LEU A 283 -26.28 14.44 1.97
CA LEU A 283 -25.20 13.45 2.14
C LEU A 283 -24.34 13.26 0.89
N LYS A 284 -24.77 13.78 -0.27
CA LYS A 284 -24.10 13.63 -1.57
C LYS A 284 -22.58 13.89 -1.52
N PRO A 285 -22.07 14.96 -0.88
CA PRO A 285 -20.63 15.17 -0.79
C PRO A 285 -19.90 14.03 -0.07
N GLN A 286 -20.47 13.52 1.03
CA GLN A 286 -19.89 12.43 1.83
C GLN A 286 -19.95 11.10 1.07
N ILE A 287 -21.07 10.83 0.39
CA ILE A 287 -21.23 9.64 -0.46
C ILE A 287 -20.15 9.64 -1.54
N PHE A 288 -19.97 10.76 -2.24
CA PHE A 288 -19.01 10.87 -3.34
C PHE A 288 -17.57 10.75 -2.84
N SER A 289 -17.26 11.36 -1.69
CA SER A 289 -15.95 11.26 -1.04
C SER A 289 -15.61 9.82 -0.64
N LEU A 290 -16.49 9.15 0.12
CA LEU A 290 -16.31 7.76 0.56
C LEU A 290 -16.23 6.79 -0.63
N THR A 291 -17.12 6.96 -1.61
CA THR A 291 -17.12 6.12 -2.82
C THR A 291 -15.83 6.31 -3.60
N SER A 292 -15.35 7.55 -3.77
CA SER A 292 -14.10 7.83 -4.50
C SER A 292 -12.89 7.19 -3.82
N GLU A 293 -12.78 7.29 -2.49
CA GLU A 293 -11.71 6.65 -1.73
C GLU A 293 -11.77 5.12 -1.81
N LYS A 294 -12.96 4.53 -1.70
CA LYS A 294 -13.12 3.09 -1.81
C LYS A 294 -12.87 2.59 -3.24
N LEU A 295 -13.36 3.29 -4.25
CA LEU A 295 -13.08 3.00 -5.66
C LEU A 295 -11.58 3.07 -5.92
N LYS A 296 -10.88 4.10 -5.50
CA LYS A 296 -9.43 4.21 -5.69
C LYS A 296 -8.63 3.02 -5.15
N SER A 297 -9.09 2.40 -4.07
CA SER A 297 -8.43 1.22 -3.47
C SER A 297 -8.82 -0.13 -4.10
N THR A 298 -9.85 -0.17 -4.94
CA THR A 298 -10.43 -1.42 -5.47
C THR A 298 -10.58 -1.42 -6.99
N PHE A 299 -10.57 -0.24 -7.61
CA PHE A 299 -10.75 -0.05 -9.04
C PHE A 299 -9.43 -0.23 -9.76
N SER A 300 -9.43 -1.16 -10.71
CA SER A 300 -8.39 -1.28 -11.72
C SER A 300 -9.00 -1.27 -13.11
N ASN A 301 -8.33 -0.61 -14.05
CA ASN A 301 -8.56 -0.83 -15.46
C ASN A 301 -7.73 -2.03 -15.90
N GLU A 302 -8.37 -2.94 -16.63
CA GLU A 302 -7.70 -4.02 -17.33
C GLU A 302 -7.42 -3.56 -18.76
N ASN A 303 -6.14 -3.50 -19.13
CA ASN A 303 -5.71 -3.24 -20.49
C ASN A 303 -5.12 -4.53 -21.04
N TYR A 304 -5.79 -5.16 -22.01
CA TYR A 304 -5.43 -6.50 -22.45
C TYR A 304 -5.06 -6.58 -23.93
N TYR A 305 -4.30 -7.61 -24.26
CA TYR A 305 -3.88 -7.94 -25.61
C TYR A 305 -3.69 -9.44 -25.77
N THR A 306 -4.23 -10.02 -26.84
CA THR A 306 -4.00 -11.43 -27.18
C THR A 306 -2.59 -11.60 -27.75
N LEU A 307 -1.77 -12.35 -27.01
CA LEU A 307 -0.41 -12.70 -27.40
C LEU A 307 -0.41 -13.83 -28.45
N PRO A 308 0.36 -13.70 -29.53
CA PRO A 308 0.55 -14.78 -30.47
C PRO A 308 1.39 -15.91 -29.84
N GLN A 309 1.22 -17.13 -30.37
CA GLN A 309 2.17 -18.21 -30.08
C GLN A 309 3.57 -17.83 -30.56
N SER A 310 4.59 -18.21 -29.79
CA SER A 310 5.97 -17.83 -30.07
C SER A 310 6.97 -18.81 -29.45
N ASP A 311 8.05 -19.10 -30.21
CA ASP A 311 9.22 -19.84 -29.72
C ASP A 311 10.29 -18.92 -29.11
N GLU A 312 10.03 -17.61 -29.11
CA GLU A 312 10.87 -16.56 -28.51
C GLU A 312 10.07 -15.74 -27.49
N ASP A 313 10.77 -15.11 -26.56
CA ASP A 313 10.13 -14.24 -25.57
C ASP A 313 9.51 -13.03 -26.27
N ILE A 314 8.31 -12.64 -25.83
CA ILE A 314 7.64 -11.43 -26.33
C ILE A 314 7.93 -10.28 -25.38
N VAL A 315 8.35 -9.15 -25.93
CA VAL A 315 8.58 -7.91 -25.18
C VAL A 315 7.53 -6.88 -25.57
N VAL A 316 6.77 -6.41 -24.58
CA VAL A 316 5.80 -5.32 -24.73
C VAL A 316 6.34 -4.11 -23.99
N THR A 317 6.44 -2.97 -24.68
CA THR A 317 6.92 -1.71 -24.10
C THR A 317 5.87 -0.63 -24.24
N GLY A 318 5.88 0.37 -23.36
CA GLY A 318 4.98 1.50 -23.50
C GLY A 318 5.36 2.65 -22.58
N GLU A 319 4.48 3.64 -22.53
CA GLU A 319 4.55 4.74 -21.57
C GLU A 319 3.30 4.74 -20.70
N LEU A 320 3.46 5.11 -19.44
CA LEU A 320 2.35 5.38 -18.54
C LEU A 320 2.62 6.63 -17.71
N SER A 321 1.56 7.17 -17.11
CA SER A 321 1.64 8.30 -16.19
C SER A 321 0.61 8.20 -15.08
N VAL A 322 0.87 8.91 -13.97
CA VAL A 322 -0.09 9.02 -12.86
C VAL A 322 -0.86 10.33 -13.00
N SER A 323 -2.15 10.24 -13.33
CA SER A 323 -3.01 11.41 -13.43
C SER A 323 -3.41 11.93 -12.05
N PRO A 324 -3.34 13.25 -11.81
CA PRO A 324 -3.73 13.86 -10.54
C PRO A 324 -5.19 13.60 -10.17
N ILE A 325 -6.05 13.54 -11.19
CA ILE A 325 -7.49 13.39 -11.07
C ILE A 325 -7.99 12.56 -12.26
N VAL A 326 -8.85 11.59 -11.99
CA VAL A 326 -9.56 10.85 -13.02
C VAL A 326 -11.05 10.95 -12.75
N THR A 327 -11.80 11.34 -13.77
CA THR A 327 -13.27 11.45 -13.67
C THR A 327 -13.88 10.17 -14.20
N GLU A 328 -14.66 9.50 -13.36
CA GLU A 328 -15.38 8.27 -13.70
C GLU A 328 -16.89 8.48 -13.60
N GLU A 329 -17.62 8.04 -14.63
CA GLU A 329 -19.08 7.97 -14.56
C GLU A 329 -19.50 6.66 -13.88
N VAL A 330 -20.23 6.78 -12.78
CA VAL A 330 -20.69 5.64 -11.99
C VAL A 330 -22.19 5.68 -11.80
N ASN A 331 -22.81 4.51 -11.72
CA ASN A 331 -24.22 4.39 -11.40
C ASN A 331 -24.41 3.96 -9.96
N PHE A 332 -25.21 4.69 -9.21
CA PHE A 332 -25.68 4.29 -7.89
C PHE A 332 -27.08 3.69 -8.03
N LEU A 333 -27.31 2.54 -7.39
CA LEU A 333 -28.66 2.03 -7.19
C LEU A 333 -29.09 2.34 -5.77
N PHE A 334 -29.69 3.52 -5.59
CA PHE A 334 -30.48 3.79 -4.40
C PHE A 334 -31.81 3.06 -4.57
N THR A 335 -32.38 2.55 -3.48
CA THR A 335 -33.60 1.70 -3.45
C THR A 335 -34.83 2.28 -4.18
N THR A 336 -34.78 3.54 -4.61
CA THR A 336 -35.89 4.26 -5.24
C THR A 336 -35.55 4.99 -6.55
N ILE A 337 -34.29 5.29 -6.87
CA ILE A 337 -33.90 6.07 -8.07
C ILE A 337 -32.51 5.64 -8.59
N PRO A 338 -32.35 5.28 -9.88
CA PRO A 338 -31.03 5.12 -10.49
C PRO A 338 -30.39 6.50 -10.70
N LEU A 339 -29.14 6.65 -10.27
CA LEU A 339 -28.39 7.89 -10.44
C LEU A 339 -27.07 7.61 -11.14
N THR A 340 -26.83 8.29 -12.27
CA THR A 340 -25.50 8.40 -12.87
C THR A 340 -24.81 9.66 -12.34
N ALA A 341 -23.59 9.53 -11.85
CA ALA A 341 -22.80 10.64 -11.32
C ALA A 341 -21.35 10.56 -11.76
N GLN A 342 -20.70 11.72 -11.88
CA GLN A 342 -19.26 11.81 -12.10
C GLN A 342 -18.54 11.89 -10.75
N LEU A 343 -17.58 10.99 -10.54
CA LEU A 343 -16.70 10.97 -9.39
C LEU A 343 -15.30 11.38 -9.80
N ASN A 344 -14.63 12.14 -8.94
CA ASN A 344 -13.24 12.56 -9.12
C ASN A 344 -12.33 11.73 -8.21
N LEU A 345 -11.52 10.88 -8.83
CA LEU A 345 -10.55 10.04 -8.16
C LEU A 345 -9.22 10.78 -8.10
N HIS A 346 -8.88 11.36 -6.94
CA HIS A 346 -7.63 12.09 -6.76
C HIS A 346 -6.45 11.15 -6.47
N SER A 347 -5.24 11.48 -6.92
CA SER A 347 -4.02 10.67 -6.72
C SER A 347 -3.46 10.68 -5.28
N PHE A 348 -4.14 11.34 -4.34
CA PHE A 348 -3.82 11.41 -2.92
C PHE A 348 -5.08 11.17 -2.09
N ASN A 349 -4.95 10.70 -0.86
CA ASN A 349 -6.12 10.39 -0.04
C ASN A 349 -6.70 11.69 0.56
N MET A 350 -8.00 11.87 0.41
CA MET A 350 -8.77 12.98 0.97
C MET A 350 -9.70 12.43 2.05
N GLN A 351 -9.38 12.65 3.32
CA GLN A 351 -10.38 12.54 4.38
C GLN A 351 -11.01 13.90 4.65
N ASP A 352 -12.34 13.93 4.70
CA ASP A 352 -13.12 15.11 5.11
C ASP A 352 -12.66 15.61 6.48
N GLY A 353 -12.35 16.91 6.57
CA GLY A 353 -11.97 17.55 7.84
C GLY A 353 -10.54 17.30 8.32
N SER A 354 -9.73 16.51 7.59
CA SER A 354 -8.31 16.34 7.87
C SER A 354 -7.46 17.32 7.06
N ASN A 355 -6.52 18.00 7.73
CA ASN A 355 -5.50 18.83 7.07
C ASN A 355 -4.33 18.00 6.52
N VAL A 356 -4.32 16.69 6.77
CA VAL A 356 -3.22 15.79 6.43
C VAL A 356 -3.61 14.99 5.20
N LYS A 357 -3.23 15.50 4.03
CA LYS A 357 -3.36 14.79 2.75
C LYS A 357 -2.06 14.09 2.42
N GLN A 358 -2.08 12.76 2.46
CA GLN A 358 -0.92 11.92 2.18
C GLN A 358 -0.98 11.38 0.74
N PRO A 359 0.15 11.40 -0.01
CA PRO A 359 0.22 10.76 -1.32
C PRO A 359 -0.14 9.29 -1.24
N SER A 360 -0.82 8.81 -2.28
CA SER A 360 -1.19 7.39 -2.40
C SER A 360 -0.07 6.59 -3.04
N THR A 361 -0.09 5.30 -2.77
CA THR A 361 0.78 4.33 -3.45
C THR A 361 -0.06 3.55 -4.45
N PHE A 362 0.48 3.37 -5.65
CA PHE A 362 -0.14 2.66 -6.77
C PHE A 362 0.74 1.47 -7.13
N GLN A 363 0.12 0.35 -7.44
CA GLN A 363 0.81 -0.85 -7.88
C GLN A 363 0.21 -1.31 -9.20
N ILE A 364 1.06 -1.72 -10.13
CA ILE A 364 0.66 -2.19 -11.46
C ILE A 364 1.05 -3.65 -11.57
N THR A 365 0.17 -4.44 -12.16
CA THR A 365 0.36 -5.88 -12.33
C THR A 365 0.25 -6.23 -13.80
N ALA A 366 1.21 -6.99 -14.32
CA ALA A 366 1.07 -7.69 -15.59
C ALA A 366 0.67 -9.14 -15.31
N GLN A 367 -0.28 -9.66 -16.06
CA GLN A 367 -0.79 -11.03 -15.96
C GLN A 367 -0.85 -11.67 -17.34
N VAL A 368 -0.46 -12.94 -17.45
CA VAL A 368 -0.59 -13.73 -18.68
C VAL A 368 -1.37 -15.00 -18.38
N GLY A 369 -2.46 -15.22 -19.12
CA GLY A 369 -3.41 -16.31 -18.91
C GLY A 369 -4.62 -15.91 -18.07
N GLU A 370 -5.50 -16.87 -17.77
CA GLU A 370 -6.77 -16.61 -17.06
C GLU A 370 -6.76 -17.13 -15.61
N GLY A 371 -7.56 -16.46 -14.77
CA GLY A 371 -7.85 -16.89 -13.40
C GLY A 371 -6.66 -16.82 -12.45
N THR A 372 -6.74 -17.58 -11.36
CA THR A 372 -5.70 -17.66 -10.31
C THR A 372 -4.41 -18.36 -10.76
N THR A 373 -4.40 -18.91 -11.98
CA THR A 373 -3.23 -19.53 -12.63
C THR A 373 -2.45 -18.60 -13.53
N ALA A 374 -2.93 -17.36 -13.74
CA ALA A 374 -2.23 -16.40 -14.57
C ALA A 374 -0.82 -16.14 -14.02
N ALA A 375 0.18 -16.28 -14.88
CA ALA A 375 1.54 -15.86 -14.54
C ALA A 375 1.51 -14.35 -14.31
N SER A 376 2.01 -13.89 -13.16
CA SER A 376 1.91 -12.48 -12.80
C SER A 376 3.26 -11.90 -12.39
N ALA A 377 3.40 -10.61 -12.66
CA ALA A 377 4.53 -9.80 -12.25
C ALA A 377 4.04 -8.47 -11.70
N LEU A 378 4.59 -8.07 -10.56
CA LEU A 378 4.31 -6.77 -9.94
C LEU A 378 5.41 -5.78 -10.30
N ALA A 379 5.01 -4.58 -10.71
CA ALA A 379 5.95 -3.48 -10.81
C ALA A 379 6.34 -2.97 -9.41
N ALA A 380 7.51 -2.34 -9.33
CA ALA A 380 7.87 -1.48 -8.19
C ALA A 380 6.73 -0.46 -7.93
N PRO A 381 6.37 -0.16 -6.67
CA PRO A 381 5.27 0.75 -6.41
C PRO A 381 5.54 2.17 -6.92
N LEU A 382 4.49 2.88 -7.30
CA LEU A 382 4.52 4.29 -7.68
C LEU A 382 3.86 5.14 -6.59
N SER A 383 4.39 6.33 -6.33
CA SER A 383 3.76 7.33 -5.46
C SER A 383 4.12 8.74 -5.92
N SER A 384 3.71 9.74 -5.17
CA SER A 384 4.15 11.12 -5.31
C SER A 384 4.53 11.69 -3.95
N ALA A 385 5.02 12.92 -3.91
CA ALA A 385 5.31 13.67 -2.70
C ALA A 385 4.49 14.96 -2.63
N GLY A 386 4.59 15.62 -1.49
CA GLY A 386 3.98 16.92 -1.27
C GLY A 386 4.77 17.72 -0.26
N ILE A 387 4.40 18.99 -0.09
CA ILE A 387 5.03 19.89 0.86
C ILE A 387 3.98 20.91 1.33
N ASN A 388 4.15 21.43 2.54
CA ASN A 388 3.35 22.55 3.02
C ASN A 388 4.21 23.77 3.33
N PHE A 389 3.60 24.93 3.21
CA PHE A 389 4.17 26.22 3.48
C PHE A 389 3.26 27.08 4.37
N VAL A 390 3.88 27.90 5.21
CA VAL A 390 3.23 28.96 5.97
C VAL A 390 3.85 30.30 5.63
N LEU A 391 3.01 31.27 5.30
CA LEU A 391 3.38 32.63 5.01
C LEU A 391 3.45 33.45 6.30
N ILE A 392 4.60 34.07 6.55
CA ILE A 392 4.84 34.83 7.78
C ILE A 392 5.58 36.14 7.49
N ASP A 393 5.44 37.07 8.43
CA ASP A 393 6.40 38.13 8.66
C ASP A 393 7.46 37.61 9.62
N GLY A 394 8.70 37.45 9.14
CA GLY A 394 9.81 36.96 9.95
C GLY A 394 10.24 37.94 11.05
N GLU A 395 10.10 39.25 10.82
CA GLU A 395 10.54 40.28 11.77
C GLU A 395 9.54 40.46 12.91
N GLU A 396 8.25 40.50 12.57
CA GLU A 396 7.18 40.64 13.56
C GLU A 396 6.69 39.31 14.15
N ASN A 397 7.16 38.17 13.61
CA ASN A 397 6.73 36.83 13.99
C ASN A 397 5.19 36.70 14.01
N LYS A 398 4.57 36.95 12.86
CA LYS A 398 3.10 36.85 12.68
C LYS A 398 2.74 36.17 11.36
N LEU A 399 1.55 35.55 11.31
CA LEU A 399 1.00 34.98 10.08
C LEU A 399 0.61 36.11 9.10
N VAL A 400 0.90 35.91 7.82
CA VAL A 400 0.59 36.85 6.73
C VAL A 400 -0.27 36.15 5.68
N ARG A 401 -1.06 36.90 4.91
CA ARG A 401 -2.07 36.37 3.95
C ARG A 401 -1.92 37.05 2.59
N ASP A 402 -2.75 36.65 1.63
CA ASP A 402 -2.97 37.31 0.33
C ASP A 402 -1.79 37.33 -0.66
N ALA A 403 -0.68 36.64 -0.35
CA ALA A 403 0.34 36.37 -1.37
C ALA A 403 -0.19 35.39 -2.42
N GLN A 404 0.33 35.54 -3.64
CA GLN A 404 0.14 34.55 -4.69
C GLN A 404 1.48 34.10 -5.25
N TYR A 405 1.57 32.82 -5.58
CA TYR A 405 2.76 32.15 -6.06
C TYR A 405 2.45 31.37 -7.33
N VAL A 406 3.49 31.10 -8.12
CA VAL A 406 3.47 30.04 -9.14
C VAL A 406 4.53 29.00 -8.77
N LEU A 407 4.22 27.74 -9.07
CA LEU A 407 5.15 26.64 -8.91
C LEU A 407 6.08 26.57 -10.12
N GLY A 408 7.37 26.49 -9.85
CA GLY A 408 8.40 26.29 -10.85
C GLY A 408 9.25 25.05 -10.59
N LYS A 409 9.88 24.57 -11.65
CA LYS A 409 10.84 23.48 -11.64
C LYS A 409 12.10 23.92 -12.36
N LYS A 410 13.26 23.57 -11.82
CA LYS A 410 14.56 23.79 -12.47
C LYS A 410 15.14 22.44 -12.85
N GLU A 411 15.44 22.26 -14.12
CA GLU A 411 16.17 21.11 -14.65
C GLU A 411 17.40 21.65 -15.36
N ASP A 412 18.58 21.26 -14.90
CA ASP A 412 19.86 21.81 -15.36
C ASP A 412 19.87 23.35 -15.35
N ASN A 413 19.95 23.98 -16.53
CA ASN A 413 19.96 25.43 -16.71
C ASN A 413 18.61 25.98 -17.24
N LYS A 414 17.58 25.14 -17.28
CA LYS A 414 16.24 25.51 -17.75
C LYS A 414 15.28 25.69 -16.58
N TYR A 415 14.32 26.59 -16.80
CA TYR A 415 13.29 26.90 -15.83
C TYR A 415 11.94 26.64 -16.46
N TYR A 416 11.06 26.00 -15.70
CA TYR A 416 9.70 25.71 -16.11
C TYR A 416 8.75 26.24 -15.06
N ILE A 417 7.59 26.72 -15.48
CA ILE A 417 6.51 27.16 -14.61
C ILE A 417 5.28 26.29 -14.90
N SER A 418 4.60 25.87 -13.84
CA SER A 418 3.40 25.05 -13.93
C SER A 418 2.24 25.82 -14.56
N SER A 419 1.54 25.18 -15.48
CA SER A 419 0.37 25.72 -16.18
C SER A 419 -0.71 24.63 -16.31
N ARG A 420 -1.89 25.02 -16.84
CA ARG A 420 -2.98 24.07 -17.12
C ARG A 420 -2.61 23.00 -18.15
N SER A 421 -1.66 23.29 -19.04
CA SER A 421 -1.18 22.36 -20.07
C SER A 421 0.13 21.66 -19.68
N GLY A 422 0.48 21.65 -18.39
CA GLY A 422 1.75 21.12 -17.89
C GLY A 422 2.84 22.18 -17.75
N TRP A 423 4.09 21.76 -17.87
CA TRP A 423 5.25 22.65 -17.69
C TRP A 423 5.51 23.54 -18.91
N LYS A 424 5.62 24.85 -18.68
CA LYS A 424 5.99 25.83 -19.71
C LYS A 424 7.40 26.35 -19.46
N GLU A 425 8.30 26.18 -20.42
CA GLU A 425 9.68 26.68 -20.34
C GLU A 425 9.68 28.22 -20.32
N VAL A 426 10.46 28.80 -19.41
CA VAL A 426 10.64 30.24 -19.24
C VAL A 426 12.13 30.55 -19.11
N LYS A 427 12.58 31.67 -19.70
CA LYS A 427 13.97 32.11 -19.52
C LYS A 427 14.14 32.65 -18.11
N GLN A 428 15.30 32.39 -17.49
CA GLN A 428 15.60 32.85 -16.14
C GLN A 428 15.36 34.35 -15.92
N LYS A 429 15.71 35.18 -16.91
CA LYS A 429 15.53 36.65 -16.87
C LYS A 429 14.06 37.09 -16.83
N ASP A 430 13.13 36.24 -17.27
CA ASP A 430 11.72 36.56 -17.40
C ASP A 430 10.91 36.07 -16.17
N LEU A 431 11.55 35.36 -15.23
CA LEU A 431 10.91 34.84 -14.01
C LEU A 431 10.29 35.93 -13.13
N THR A 432 10.81 37.15 -13.15
CA THR A 432 10.30 38.28 -12.36
C THR A 432 9.11 38.98 -13.00
N GLN A 433 8.86 38.71 -14.28
CA GLN A 433 7.84 39.37 -15.12
C GLN A 433 6.85 38.36 -15.70
N LEU A 434 6.51 37.32 -14.94
CA LEU A 434 5.52 36.32 -15.36
C LEU A 434 4.14 36.96 -15.46
N ASN A 435 3.43 36.68 -16.57
CA ASN A 435 2.01 36.97 -16.69
C ASN A 435 1.19 35.92 -15.93
N PRO A 436 0.45 36.26 -14.87
CA PRO A 436 -0.29 35.27 -14.08
C PRO A 436 -1.32 34.47 -14.87
N ASP A 437 -1.89 35.04 -15.94
CA ASP A 437 -2.90 34.37 -16.78
C ASP A 437 -2.34 33.18 -17.57
N ASP A 438 -1.02 33.12 -17.74
CA ASP A 438 -0.34 32.05 -18.46
C ASP A 438 -0.09 30.80 -17.62
N TYR A 439 -0.28 30.87 -16.29
CA TYR A 439 0.21 29.87 -15.33
C TYR A 439 -0.83 29.52 -14.26
N THR A 440 -0.58 28.42 -13.55
CA THR A 440 -1.39 28.05 -12.39
C THR A 440 -0.99 28.91 -11.19
N VAL A 441 -1.84 29.90 -10.86
CA VAL A 441 -1.63 30.79 -9.72
C VAL A 441 -2.17 30.16 -8.45
N MET A 442 -1.28 30.05 -7.45
CA MET A 442 -1.58 29.50 -6.14
C MET A 442 -1.76 30.62 -5.11
N SER A 443 -2.84 30.56 -4.35
CA SER A 443 -3.12 31.46 -3.23
C SER A 443 -3.15 30.69 -1.91
N GLY A 444 -2.83 31.39 -0.82
CA GLY A 444 -3.00 30.81 0.51
C GLY A 444 -4.45 30.42 0.81
N GLY A 445 -4.64 29.46 1.72
CA GLY A 445 -5.94 28.87 2.05
C GLY A 445 -6.21 27.54 1.34
N ASN A 446 -5.35 27.12 0.41
CA ASN A 446 -5.61 25.99 -0.47
C ASN A 446 -4.45 25.00 -0.54
N ILE A 447 -4.78 23.78 -0.95
CA ILE A 447 -3.86 22.73 -1.37
C ILE A 447 -3.98 22.58 -2.88
N TYR A 448 -2.87 22.70 -3.60
CA TYR A 448 -2.81 22.54 -5.05
C TYR A 448 -2.21 21.19 -5.39
N ASN A 449 -2.87 20.45 -6.28
CA ASN A 449 -2.31 19.24 -6.86
C ASN A 449 -1.68 19.57 -8.20
N LEU A 450 -0.43 19.16 -8.43
CA LEU A 450 0.22 19.42 -9.70
C LEU A 450 -0.56 18.72 -10.84
N GLY A 451 -0.88 19.50 -11.87
CA GLY A 451 -1.70 19.09 -13.01
C GLY A 451 -3.19 19.45 -12.86
N GLU A 452 -3.62 19.96 -11.70
CA GLU A 452 -4.95 20.56 -11.53
C GLU A 452 -4.86 22.09 -11.52
N SER A 453 -5.88 22.76 -12.06
CA SER A 453 -5.94 24.22 -12.13
C SER A 453 -6.60 24.87 -10.91
N GLU A 454 -7.32 24.09 -10.11
CA GLU A 454 -8.09 24.58 -8.98
C GLU A 454 -7.43 24.17 -7.66
N GLY A 455 -7.41 25.10 -6.70
CA GLY A 455 -6.95 24.82 -5.36
C GLY A 455 -8.08 24.20 -4.54
N ILE A 456 -7.75 23.17 -3.78
CA ILE A 456 -8.69 22.55 -2.84
C ILE A 456 -8.63 23.31 -1.52
N PRO A 457 -9.73 23.93 -1.05
CA PRO A 457 -9.73 24.67 0.21
C PRO A 457 -9.25 23.80 1.37
N MET A 458 -8.38 24.36 2.22
CA MET A 458 -7.97 23.69 3.45
C MET A 458 -9.16 23.57 4.40
N ALA A 459 -9.45 22.34 4.82
CA ALA A 459 -10.59 22.05 5.66
C ALA A 459 -10.46 22.69 7.05
N VAL A 460 -11.61 22.95 7.66
CA VAL A 460 -11.70 23.25 9.09
C VAL A 460 -12.25 22.01 9.76
N ASN A 461 -11.57 21.50 10.79
CA ASN A 461 -12.06 20.35 11.56
C ASN A 461 -13.50 20.63 12.03
N PRO A 462 -14.48 19.77 11.66
CA PRO A 462 -15.90 19.94 12.02
C PRO A 462 -16.15 20.13 13.52
N GLN A 463 -15.30 19.54 14.38
CA GLN A 463 -15.38 19.69 15.83
C GLN A 463 -15.16 21.15 16.30
N ASN A 464 -14.52 21.98 15.47
CA ASN A 464 -14.21 23.38 15.75
C ASN A 464 -15.18 24.36 15.09
N TRP A 465 -16.15 23.90 14.29
CA TRP A 465 -17.06 24.77 13.54
C TRP A 465 -17.89 25.70 14.45
N ASN A 466 -18.37 25.18 15.58
CA ASN A 466 -19.19 25.93 16.52
C ASN A 466 -18.42 26.95 17.38
N ARG A 467 -17.07 26.93 17.32
CA ARG A 467 -16.24 27.75 18.21
C ARG A 467 -15.48 28.85 17.48
N ASP A 468 -14.95 28.59 16.29
CA ASP A 468 -14.06 29.56 15.64
C ASP A 468 -13.87 29.38 14.11
N PHE A 469 -14.90 28.91 13.39
CA PHE A 469 -14.80 28.61 11.95
C PHE A 469 -14.19 29.76 11.12
N GLN A 470 -14.67 30.98 11.32
CA GLN A 470 -14.22 32.15 10.57
C GLN A 470 -12.77 32.53 10.87
N ALA A 471 -12.32 32.48 12.13
CA ALA A 471 -10.93 32.80 12.44
C ALA A 471 -9.97 31.70 11.98
N ILE A 472 -10.37 30.42 12.05
CA ILE A 472 -9.56 29.33 11.49
C ILE A 472 -9.47 29.48 9.96
N GLN A 473 -10.58 29.74 9.28
CA GLN A 473 -10.57 29.96 7.83
C GLN A 473 -9.69 31.15 7.43
N SER A 474 -9.73 32.24 8.20
CA SER A 474 -8.85 33.40 8.00
C SER A 474 -7.38 33.09 8.27
N LYS A 475 -7.06 32.22 9.25
CA LYS A 475 -5.69 31.74 9.46
C LYS A 475 -5.23 30.78 8.35
N ASN A 476 -6.12 29.92 7.83
CA ASN A 476 -5.78 29.02 6.72
C ASN A 476 -5.29 29.80 5.49
N GLN A 477 -5.71 31.05 5.29
CA GLN A 477 -5.21 31.91 4.21
C GLN A 477 -3.70 32.20 4.27
N SER A 478 -3.03 31.93 5.40
CA SER A 478 -1.56 31.98 5.48
C SER A 478 -0.88 30.66 5.07
N LEU A 479 -1.64 29.61 4.76
CA LEU A 479 -1.13 28.27 4.51
C LEU A 479 -1.24 27.92 3.02
N LEU A 480 -0.25 27.22 2.50
CA LEU A 480 -0.22 26.74 1.12
C LEU A 480 0.27 25.29 1.10
N GLY A 481 -0.52 24.38 0.54
CA GLY A 481 -0.12 22.99 0.33
C GLY A 481 0.11 22.70 -1.15
N ILE A 482 1.09 21.85 -1.45
CA ILE A 482 1.36 21.36 -2.81
C ILE A 482 1.48 19.83 -2.77
N ARG A 483 0.86 19.14 -3.73
CA ARG A 483 0.84 17.67 -3.87
C ARG A 483 1.19 17.26 -5.31
N GLY A 484 1.54 16.00 -5.52
CA GLY A 484 1.85 15.47 -6.84
C GLY A 484 3.26 15.78 -7.33
N LEU A 485 4.20 16.05 -6.42
CA LEU A 485 5.58 16.41 -6.76
C LEU A 485 6.48 15.16 -6.75
N GLY A 486 7.37 15.03 -7.72
CA GLY A 486 8.35 13.93 -7.77
C GLY A 486 9.64 14.22 -7.01
N GLN A 487 10.21 13.19 -6.37
CA GLN A 487 11.50 13.24 -5.68
C GLN A 487 12.66 13.38 -6.68
N GLY A 488 13.80 13.93 -6.23
CA GLY A 488 14.99 14.14 -7.06
C GLY A 488 14.95 15.41 -7.93
N ASN A 489 13.81 16.11 -7.95
CA ASN A 489 13.64 17.36 -8.68
C ASN A 489 13.91 18.59 -7.78
N GLN A 490 14.44 19.65 -8.37
CA GLN A 490 14.58 20.96 -7.73
C GLN A 490 13.40 21.86 -8.12
N TYR A 491 12.51 22.11 -7.17
CA TYR A 491 11.37 23.01 -7.35
C TYR A 491 11.67 24.40 -6.80
N PHE A 492 10.83 25.37 -7.19
CA PHE A 492 10.81 26.67 -6.55
C PHE A 492 9.42 27.30 -6.55
N LEU A 493 9.18 28.20 -5.60
CA LEU A 493 8.05 29.11 -5.63
C LEU A 493 8.51 30.49 -6.08
N MET A 494 7.78 31.08 -7.03
CA MET A 494 7.98 32.47 -7.44
C MET A 494 6.76 33.30 -7.04
N GLN A 495 6.96 34.39 -6.30
CA GLN A 495 5.88 35.27 -5.89
C GLN A 495 5.42 36.11 -7.09
N VAL A 496 4.14 36.05 -7.42
CA VAL A 496 3.53 36.87 -8.49
C VAL A 496 2.73 38.03 -7.94
N LYS A 497 2.27 37.93 -6.69
CA LYS A 497 1.59 39.00 -5.95
C LYS A 497 2.08 39.05 -4.50
N ALA A 498 2.48 40.23 -4.05
CA ALA A 498 2.84 40.48 -2.66
C ALA A 498 1.58 40.61 -1.78
N PRO A 499 1.66 40.23 -0.51
CA PRO A 499 0.67 40.60 0.51
C PRO A 499 0.47 42.10 0.62
N SER A 500 -0.72 42.50 1.07
CA SER A 500 -1.01 43.92 1.36
C SER A 500 -0.03 44.47 2.39
N GLY A 501 0.62 45.59 2.08
CA GLY A 501 1.61 46.24 2.95
C GLY A 501 3.04 45.71 2.82
N TYR A 502 3.30 44.74 1.94
CA TYR A 502 4.63 44.16 1.74
C TYR A 502 5.12 44.36 0.29
N ASN A 503 6.44 44.37 0.13
CA ASN A 503 7.06 44.41 -1.20
C ASN A 503 7.08 43.01 -1.82
N LYS A 504 6.97 42.96 -3.16
CA LYS A 504 7.11 41.72 -3.90
C LYS A 504 8.54 41.20 -3.81
N ILE A 505 8.69 39.90 -3.59
CA ILE A 505 9.97 39.19 -3.60
C ILE A 505 10.23 38.66 -5.00
N ASP A 506 11.16 39.30 -5.72
CA ASP A 506 11.55 38.93 -7.09
C ASP A 506 12.67 37.87 -7.14
N LYS A 507 12.64 36.90 -6.22
CA LYS A 507 13.60 35.79 -6.17
C LYS A 507 12.89 34.45 -5.94
N PRO A 508 13.32 33.37 -6.62
CA PRO A 508 12.76 32.04 -6.40
C PRO A 508 13.11 31.51 -5.00
N TYR A 509 12.12 30.93 -4.32
CA TYR A 509 12.32 30.14 -3.12
C TYR A 509 12.49 28.67 -3.52
N TYR A 510 13.71 28.14 -3.46
CA TYR A 510 14.00 26.76 -3.87
C TYR A 510 13.70 25.74 -2.77
N PHE A 511 13.21 24.57 -3.18
CA PHE A 511 12.98 23.44 -2.28
C PHE A 511 13.05 22.10 -3.03
N THR A 512 13.17 21.02 -2.27
CA THR A 512 13.06 19.64 -2.75
C THR A 512 12.00 18.92 -1.94
N VAL A 513 11.50 17.81 -2.47
CA VAL A 513 10.52 16.96 -1.79
C VAL A 513 11.04 15.53 -1.67
N HIS A 514 10.55 14.82 -0.66
CA HIS A 514 10.83 13.41 -0.43
C HIS A 514 9.61 12.74 0.20
N ASN A 515 9.49 11.42 -0.01
CA ASN A 515 8.46 10.57 0.57
C ASN A 515 9.09 9.24 1.01
N ASP A 516 9.80 9.27 2.14
CA ASP A 516 10.43 8.11 2.74
C ASP A 516 9.50 7.51 3.80
N LYS A 517 8.47 6.77 3.36
CA LYS A 517 7.71 5.90 4.25
C LYS A 517 8.53 4.63 4.49
N ASP A 518 8.95 4.43 5.72
CA ASP A 518 9.58 3.18 6.16
C ASP A 518 8.47 2.16 6.43
N ASN A 519 8.57 0.95 5.87
CA ASN A 519 7.59 -0.13 6.08
C ASN A 519 7.82 -0.86 7.42
N THR A 520 8.89 -0.50 8.15
CA THR A 520 9.12 -1.05 9.49
C THR A 520 8.20 -0.36 10.51
N GLN A 521 7.74 -1.11 11.52
CA GLN A 521 6.85 -0.63 12.60
C GLN A 521 7.45 0.51 13.47
N ILE A 522 8.56 1.14 13.05
CA ILE A 522 9.14 2.32 13.67
C ILE A 522 8.56 3.54 12.94
N SER A 523 7.55 4.18 13.54
CA SER A 523 6.86 5.39 13.05
C SER A 523 7.76 6.63 12.91
N ARG A 524 8.76 6.59 12.03
CA ARG A 524 9.51 7.77 11.56
C ARG A 524 9.36 7.88 10.05
N ASN A 525 8.12 8.02 9.59
CA ASN A 525 7.80 8.45 8.23
C ASN A 525 8.46 9.82 8.00
N SER A 526 9.56 9.91 7.25
CA SER A 526 10.14 11.22 6.90
C SER A 526 9.65 11.59 5.51
N ASP A 527 8.50 12.27 5.44
CA ASP A 527 8.03 12.92 4.22
C ASP A 527 8.05 14.45 4.38
N SER A 528 8.05 15.16 3.27
CA SER A 528 8.10 16.64 3.26
C SER A 528 6.82 17.34 3.74
N ILE A 529 5.75 16.59 4.01
CA ILE A 529 4.50 17.09 4.60
C ILE A 529 4.61 17.06 6.11
N GLY A 530 5.17 15.99 6.67
CA GLY A 530 5.34 15.76 8.10
C GLY A 530 6.62 16.36 8.67
N PHE A 531 7.63 16.66 7.84
CA PHE A 531 8.92 17.18 8.28
C PHE A 531 9.34 18.40 7.46
N ALA A 532 9.09 19.58 8.02
CA ALA A 532 9.50 20.83 7.39
C ALA A 532 10.98 21.14 7.65
N GLN A 533 11.72 21.49 6.58
CA GLN A 533 13.14 21.83 6.62
C GLN A 533 13.38 23.18 7.33
N SER A 534 12.45 24.12 7.17
CA SER A 534 12.54 25.46 7.76
C SER A 534 11.24 25.82 8.46
N GLN A 535 11.24 25.84 9.79
CA GLN A 535 10.02 26.03 10.60
C GLN A 535 10.04 27.31 11.43
N ALA A 536 8.86 27.91 11.60
CA ALA A 536 8.64 29.00 12.53
C ALA A 536 8.16 28.43 13.87
N VAL A 537 9.09 27.85 14.65
CA VAL A 537 8.75 27.11 15.88
C VAL A 537 7.90 27.96 16.86
N GLY A 538 8.14 29.27 16.94
CA GLY A 538 7.36 30.19 17.77
C GLY A 538 5.90 30.42 17.30
N LEU A 539 5.57 30.01 16.07
CA LEU A 539 4.24 30.13 15.47
C LEU A 539 3.54 28.79 15.28
N ASN A 540 4.22 27.66 15.46
CA ASN A 540 3.63 26.33 15.25
C ASN A 540 2.30 26.15 16.01
N GLY A 541 2.20 26.65 17.24
CA GLY A 541 0.95 26.61 18.03
C GLY A 541 -0.20 27.51 17.51
N GLN A 542 0.09 28.44 16.59
CA GLN A 542 -0.90 29.32 15.96
C GLN A 542 -1.34 28.81 14.58
N ILE A 543 -0.60 27.87 13.98
CA ILE A 543 -0.86 27.32 12.66
C ILE A 543 -2.00 26.28 12.75
N PRO A 544 -3.14 26.50 12.07
CA PRO A 544 -4.23 25.53 12.08
C PRO A 544 -3.81 24.16 11.52
N GLY A 545 -4.08 23.11 12.29
CA GLY A 545 -3.80 21.72 11.90
C GLY A 545 -2.32 21.35 11.86
N TYR A 546 -1.43 22.17 12.45
CA TYR A 546 -0.05 21.76 12.70
C TYR A 546 -0.03 20.55 13.64
N ILE A 547 0.70 19.51 13.23
CA ILE A 547 0.96 18.31 14.03
C ILE A 547 2.40 17.91 13.76
N ALA A 548 3.25 17.94 14.78
CA ALA A 548 4.67 17.59 14.64
C ALA A 548 4.83 16.16 14.08
N GLY A 549 5.73 15.99 13.11
CA GLY A 549 5.99 14.73 12.41
C GLY A 549 4.86 14.23 11.49
N THR A 550 3.75 14.97 11.37
CA THR A 550 2.58 14.55 10.57
C THR A 550 2.14 15.60 9.56
N ASN A 551 2.13 16.87 9.98
CA ASN A 551 1.72 18.00 9.16
C ASN A 551 2.44 19.26 9.66
N GLU A 552 3.59 19.51 9.08
CA GLU A 552 4.46 20.63 9.37
C GLU A 552 4.53 21.58 8.17
N PHE A 553 5.01 22.80 8.38
CA PHE A 553 4.95 23.87 7.38
C PHE A 553 6.31 24.55 7.23
N ASN A 554 6.78 24.62 5.99
CA ASN A 554 7.98 25.36 5.64
C ASN A 554 7.69 26.87 5.59
N ILE A 555 8.62 27.68 6.07
CA ILE A 555 8.46 29.13 6.07
C ILE A 555 8.56 29.70 4.66
N LEU A 556 7.57 30.51 4.28
CA LEU A 556 7.68 31.56 3.27
C LEU A 556 7.66 32.90 4.00
N SER A 557 8.82 33.59 4.05
CA SER A 557 8.92 34.90 4.71
C SER A 557 8.69 36.03 3.71
N VAL A 558 7.92 37.03 4.11
CA VAL A 558 7.74 38.28 3.35
C VAL A 558 8.78 39.34 3.70
N THR A 559 9.62 39.07 4.71
CA THR A 559 10.72 39.93 5.16
C THR A 559 12.07 39.19 5.11
N SER A 560 13.16 39.94 5.01
CA SER A 560 14.50 39.41 4.75
C SER A 560 15.13 38.72 5.97
N ASN A 561 14.67 39.06 7.18
CA ASN A 561 15.24 38.59 8.43
C ASN A 561 14.34 37.52 9.07
N THR A 562 14.89 36.31 9.24
CA THR A 562 14.24 35.17 9.89
C THR A 562 14.95 34.73 11.17
N ASP A 563 15.95 35.48 11.65
CA ASP A 563 16.77 35.08 12.79
C ASP A 563 16.00 35.09 14.12
N SER A 564 14.98 35.95 14.24
CA SER A 564 14.00 35.98 15.33
C SER A 564 13.17 34.69 15.47
N LEU A 565 13.10 33.86 14.41
CA LEU A 565 12.30 32.62 14.38
C LEU A 565 13.06 31.42 14.95
N LYS A 566 14.39 31.51 15.09
CA LYS A 566 15.21 30.46 15.67
C LYS A 566 15.09 30.53 17.19
N VAL A 567 14.51 29.50 17.79
CA VAL A 567 14.51 29.35 19.25
C VAL A 567 15.95 29.27 19.74
N ASN A 568 16.39 30.23 20.54
CA ASN A 568 17.67 30.16 21.20
C ASN A 568 17.60 29.09 22.30
N VAL A 569 17.86 27.84 21.93
CA VAL A 569 17.76 26.64 22.80
C VAL A 569 18.47 26.86 24.14
N LYS A 570 19.61 27.55 24.13
CA LYS A 570 20.38 27.85 25.34
C LYS A 570 19.61 28.74 26.32
N ASN A 571 18.97 29.79 25.82
CA ASN A 571 18.28 30.77 26.66
C ASN A 571 16.81 30.39 26.95
N SER A 572 16.13 29.73 26.01
CA SER A 572 14.69 29.45 26.09
C SER A 572 14.35 28.07 26.66
N ILE A 573 15.28 27.11 26.64
CA ILE A 573 15.04 25.74 27.13
C ILE A 573 16.05 25.37 28.21
N ILE A 574 17.35 25.47 27.93
CA ILE A 574 18.41 25.01 28.83
C ILE A 574 18.48 25.86 30.10
N PHE A 575 18.47 27.19 29.98
CA PHE A 575 18.57 28.08 31.13
C PHE A 575 17.38 27.96 32.12
N PRO A 576 16.11 27.91 31.68
CA PRO A 576 14.98 27.67 32.58
C PRO A 576 15.04 26.31 33.29
N ILE A 577 15.41 25.23 32.58
CA ILE A 577 15.56 23.90 33.19
C ILE A 577 16.66 23.91 34.24
N ALA A 578 17.80 24.52 33.93
CA ALA A 578 18.91 24.67 34.88
C ALA A 578 18.49 25.48 36.12
N LEU A 579 17.67 26.52 35.95
CA LEU A 579 17.13 27.32 37.06
C LEU A 579 16.17 26.52 37.93
N ILE A 580 15.27 25.70 37.33
CA ILE A 580 14.37 24.81 38.06
C ILE A 580 15.17 23.78 38.87
N ILE A 581 16.18 23.16 38.26
CA ILE A 581 17.07 22.22 38.95
C ILE A 581 17.78 22.91 40.11
N LEU A 582 18.29 24.12 39.92
CA LEU A 582 18.93 24.91 40.98
C LEU A 582 17.96 25.18 42.14
N VAL A 583 16.72 25.57 41.86
CA VAL A 583 15.68 25.80 42.88
C VAL A 583 15.37 24.51 43.64
N ILE A 584 15.24 23.37 42.96
CA ILE A 584 15.01 22.07 43.60
C ILE A 584 16.19 21.72 44.52
N VAL A 585 17.43 21.93 44.08
CA VAL A 585 18.63 21.69 44.90
C VAL A 585 18.64 22.61 46.12
N ILE A 586 18.34 23.90 45.97
CA ILE A 586 18.29 24.86 47.08
C ILE A 586 17.21 24.47 48.10
N ILE A 587 16.01 24.10 47.64
CA ILE A 587 14.93 23.63 48.52
C ILE A 587 15.35 22.35 49.24
N GLY A 588 15.98 21.40 48.54
CA GLY A 588 16.50 20.17 49.13
C GLY A 588 17.54 20.43 50.22
N VAL A 589 18.51 21.32 49.96
CA VAL A 589 19.51 21.73 50.94
C VAL A 589 18.86 22.44 52.14
N PHE A 590 17.89 23.31 51.90
CA PHE A 590 17.18 24.02 52.97
C PHE A 590 16.33 23.09 53.84
N LEU A 591 15.74 22.05 53.24
CA LEU A 591 15.02 21.00 53.97
C LEU A 591 15.97 20.13 54.79
N ILE A 592 17.12 19.73 54.23
CA ILE A 592 18.15 18.95 54.94
C ILE A 592 18.77 19.75 56.09
N TRP A 593 18.94 21.07 55.94
CA TRP A 593 19.54 21.93 56.96
C TRP A 593 18.58 22.29 58.12
N ARG A 594 17.27 22.04 57.93
CA ARG A 594 16.22 22.29 58.93
C ARG A 594 15.88 21.03 59.76
N PHE A 595 16.37 19.86 59.34
CA PHE A 595 16.50 18.65 60.15
C PHE A 595 17.90 18.59 60.78
#